data_AF-A0A6C0HZ51-F1
#
_entry.id   AF-A0A6C0HZ51-F1
#
_cell.length_a   1.000
_cell.length_b   1.000
_cell.length_c   1.000
_cell.angle_alpha   90.00
_cell.angle_beta   90.00
_cell.angle_gamma   90.00
#
_symmetry.space_group_name_H-M   'P 1'
#
loop_
_entity.id
_entity.type
_entity.pdbx_description
1 polymer ?
#
loop_
_entity_poly.entity_id
_entity_poly.type
_entity_poly.pdbx_seq_one_letter_code
_entity_poly.pdbx_strand_id
1 'polypeptide(L)'
;MENIIEIPEEIYYLVHITTKSNYKDSDGNFLWKQLNPAPVDKGTDQFPGVYFSLITKDNILTEEIFPGRNCLIFSRNLLKQFNYHINVSDNNGFITENNTYFPWNLKDAVEKIKENSKIPSSETELISYHLMNEVVFHDPVPMEYCCSDFEKSKNIIRETGRNRYLPDYQMENDEKPNMSLLPFYCYAPKEENNRLNSSENFFKKMANFCNIDSKLLKDEIIEKIQEKINYLYSNRNKQNIEILEKIYKDLYEYNKKSKKVMKSKKVMKSKRLIKSQKSNRHMKSQRLIKSNRFIR
;
A
#
# COMPACT_ATOMS: atom_id res chain seq x y z
N MET A 1 11.73 -1.98 -23.51
CA MET A 1 12.46 -2.11 -22.24
C MET A 1 11.75 -3.19 -21.46
N GLU A 2 12.38 -4.36 -21.29
CA GLU A 2 11.89 -5.37 -20.34
C GLU A 2 12.11 -4.79 -18.95
N ASN A 3 11.08 -4.17 -18.39
CA ASN A 3 11.14 -3.65 -17.03
C ASN A 3 11.21 -4.88 -16.10
N ILE A 4 12.41 -5.21 -15.64
CA ILE A 4 12.58 -6.22 -14.59
C ILE A 4 12.26 -5.52 -13.27
N ILE A 5 11.22 -6.00 -12.57
CA ILE A 5 10.89 -5.51 -11.23
C ILE A 5 11.88 -6.15 -10.26
N GLU A 6 12.71 -5.33 -9.63
CA GLU A 6 13.58 -5.76 -8.53
C GLU A 6 12.75 -5.77 -7.24
N ILE A 7 12.65 -6.93 -6.59
CA ILE A 7 11.89 -7.05 -5.34
C ILE A 7 12.78 -6.57 -4.18
N PRO A 8 12.36 -5.54 -3.40
CA PRO A 8 13.12 -5.07 -2.25
C PRO A 8 13.35 -6.15 -1.20
N GLU A 9 14.60 -6.35 -0.76
CA GLU A 9 15.05 -7.34 0.23
C GLU A 9 14.29 -7.28 1.57
N GLU A 10 13.61 -6.17 1.85
CA GLU A 10 12.78 -5.97 3.03
C GLU A 10 11.45 -6.74 2.97
N ILE A 11 11.01 -7.15 1.78
CA ILE A 11 9.79 -7.94 1.60
C ILE A 11 10.07 -9.39 1.96
N TYR A 12 9.25 -9.96 2.86
CA TYR A 12 9.32 -11.37 3.20
C TYR A 12 8.44 -12.22 2.28
N TYR A 13 7.16 -11.89 2.16
CA TYR A 13 6.18 -12.65 1.36
C TYR A 13 4.81 -11.96 1.33
N LEU A 14 3.85 -12.58 0.65
CA LEU A 14 2.45 -12.19 0.61
C LEU A 14 1.61 -13.14 1.48
N VAL A 15 0.61 -12.61 2.18
CA VAL A 15 -0.32 -13.42 2.99
C VAL A 15 -1.73 -13.29 2.45
N HIS A 16 -2.36 -14.42 2.15
CA HIS A 16 -3.80 -14.51 1.90
C HIS A 16 -4.48 -15.22 3.05
N ILE A 17 -5.58 -14.65 3.54
CA ILE A 17 -6.39 -15.27 4.60
C ILE A 17 -7.72 -15.74 4.01
N THR A 18 -8.11 -16.96 4.36
CA THR A 18 -9.41 -17.51 3.98
C THR A 18 -10.11 -18.19 5.15
N THR A 19 -11.44 -18.15 5.16
CA THR A 19 -12.28 -18.91 6.10
C THR A 19 -12.63 -20.29 5.57
N LYS A 20 -12.41 -20.54 4.27
CA LYS A 20 -12.75 -21.80 3.62
C LYS A 20 -11.71 -22.86 3.99
N SER A 21 -12.14 -24.01 4.49
CA SER A 21 -11.28 -25.15 4.83
C SER A 21 -11.09 -26.12 3.67
N ASN A 22 -11.91 -26.04 2.61
CA ASN A 22 -11.90 -26.96 1.48
C ASN A 22 -10.83 -26.63 0.41
N TYR A 23 -9.80 -25.86 0.77
CA TYR A 23 -8.67 -25.60 -0.11
C TYR A 23 -7.67 -26.76 -0.14
N LYS A 24 -7.78 -27.71 0.80
CA LYS A 24 -6.99 -28.94 0.90
C LYS A 24 -7.84 -30.19 1.08
N ASP A 25 -7.29 -31.33 0.69
CA ASP A 25 -7.82 -32.65 0.98
C ASP A 25 -7.35 -33.15 2.37
N SER A 26 -7.76 -34.37 2.74
CA SER A 26 -7.38 -35.00 4.02
C SER A 26 -5.89 -35.31 4.15
N ASP A 27 -5.20 -35.42 3.02
CA ASP A 27 -3.77 -35.74 2.96
C ASP A 27 -2.91 -34.45 2.95
N GLY A 28 -3.56 -33.28 2.95
CA GLY A 28 -2.92 -31.98 2.99
C GLY A 28 -2.55 -31.41 1.62
N ASN A 29 -2.94 -32.05 0.53
CA ASN A 29 -2.70 -31.56 -0.83
C ASN A 29 -3.69 -30.44 -1.17
N PHE A 30 -3.25 -29.44 -1.93
CA PHE A 30 -4.13 -28.37 -2.40
C PHE A 30 -5.17 -28.89 -3.41
N LEU A 31 -6.45 -28.75 -3.06
CA LEU A 31 -7.57 -28.96 -3.97
C LEU A 31 -7.79 -27.76 -4.89
N TRP A 32 -7.53 -26.56 -4.38
CA TRP A 32 -7.58 -25.36 -5.19
C TRP A 32 -6.39 -25.33 -6.13
N LYS A 33 -6.65 -25.03 -7.42
CA LYS A 33 -5.59 -24.78 -8.40
C LYS A 33 -5.12 -23.33 -8.37
N GLN A 34 -6.03 -22.42 -7.99
CA GLN A 34 -5.78 -20.98 -7.95
C GLN A 34 -6.75 -20.30 -6.99
N LEU A 35 -6.35 -19.13 -6.49
CA LEU A 35 -7.24 -18.14 -5.92
C LEU A 35 -7.89 -17.36 -7.06
N ASN A 36 -9.21 -17.24 -7.04
CA ASN A 36 -9.95 -16.48 -8.05
C ASN A 36 -10.23 -15.06 -7.58
N PRO A 37 -10.11 -14.05 -8.46
CA PRO A 37 -10.43 -12.68 -8.10
C PRO A 37 -11.93 -12.54 -7.83
N ALA A 38 -12.29 -11.56 -7.00
CA ALA A 38 -13.67 -11.10 -6.92
C ALA A 38 -14.16 -10.68 -8.32
N PRO A 39 -15.45 -10.92 -8.64
CA PRO A 39 -16.00 -10.59 -9.95
C PRO A 39 -15.93 -9.08 -10.23
N VAL A 40 -15.97 -8.74 -11.52
CA VAL A 40 -16.11 -7.36 -11.97
C VAL A 40 -17.60 -7.09 -12.16
N ASP A 41 -18.23 -6.54 -11.14
CA ASP A 41 -19.62 -6.09 -11.15
C ASP A 41 -19.73 -4.62 -10.74
N LYS A 42 -20.83 -3.99 -11.17
CA LYS A 42 -21.09 -2.59 -10.84
C LYS A 42 -21.57 -2.52 -9.39
N GLY A 43 -20.89 -1.73 -8.57
CA GLY A 43 -21.37 -1.37 -7.24
C GLY A 43 -20.92 -2.27 -6.10
N THR A 44 -19.81 -2.99 -6.27
CA THR A 44 -19.14 -3.64 -5.13
C THR A 44 -18.53 -2.61 -4.18
N ASP A 45 -18.42 -3.00 -2.92
CA ASP A 45 -17.69 -2.31 -1.88
C ASP A 45 -16.17 -2.53 -1.95
N GLN A 46 -15.70 -3.36 -2.89
CA GLN A 46 -14.29 -3.72 -3.07
C GLN A 46 -13.87 -3.72 -4.55
N PHE A 47 -12.60 -3.41 -4.81
CA PHE A 47 -11.98 -3.54 -6.12
C PHE A 47 -11.94 -5.04 -6.56
N PRO A 48 -12.17 -5.36 -7.84
CA PRO A 48 -12.10 -6.73 -8.32
C PRO A 48 -10.67 -7.27 -8.31
N GLY A 49 -10.39 -8.30 -7.51
CA GLY A 49 -9.07 -8.91 -7.45
C GLY A 49 -8.90 -9.99 -6.40
N VAL A 50 -7.69 -10.55 -6.34
CA VAL A 50 -7.21 -11.41 -5.26
C VAL A 50 -6.39 -10.57 -4.30
N TYR A 51 -6.80 -10.53 -3.04
CA TYR A 51 -6.23 -9.68 -2.01
C TYR A 51 -5.18 -10.42 -1.18
N PHE A 52 -4.08 -9.74 -0.90
CA PHE A 52 -3.04 -10.18 0.01
C PHE A 52 -2.61 -9.03 0.93
N SER A 53 -2.08 -9.36 2.10
CA SER A 53 -1.25 -8.44 2.88
C SER A 53 0.22 -8.65 2.51
N LEU A 54 0.96 -7.57 2.26
CA LEU A 54 2.41 -7.60 2.07
C LEU A 54 3.11 -7.61 3.43
N ILE A 55 3.91 -8.64 3.69
CA ILE A 55 4.70 -8.75 4.91
C ILE A 55 6.15 -8.38 4.62
N THR A 56 6.69 -7.53 5.48
CA THR A 56 8.04 -6.97 5.40
C THR A 56 8.73 -7.07 6.76
N LYS A 57 10.05 -6.89 6.75
CA LYS A 57 10.89 -6.72 7.95
C LYS A 57 10.32 -5.70 8.93
N ASP A 58 9.73 -4.62 8.42
CA ASP A 58 9.32 -3.45 9.22
C ASP A 58 7.88 -3.54 9.73
N ASN A 59 7.00 -4.39 9.16
CA ASN A 59 5.59 -4.46 9.55
C ASN A 59 5.13 -5.83 10.06
N ILE A 60 5.94 -6.90 10.00
CA ILE A 60 5.49 -8.26 10.37
C ILE A 60 4.72 -8.33 11.69
N LEU A 61 5.17 -7.60 12.73
CA LEU A 61 4.52 -7.59 14.05
C LEU A 61 3.36 -6.60 14.19
N THR A 62 3.28 -5.60 13.31
CA THR A 62 2.33 -4.49 13.42
C THR A 62 1.18 -4.59 12.44
N GLU A 63 1.39 -5.30 11.32
CA GLU A 63 0.42 -5.45 10.25
C GLU A 63 -0.88 -6.09 10.76
N GLU A 64 -2.00 -5.48 10.42
CA GLU A 64 -3.33 -6.00 10.64
C GLU A 64 -3.76 -6.82 9.45
N ILE A 65 -3.40 -8.10 9.49
CA ILE A 65 -3.75 -9.04 8.43
C ILE A 65 -5.27 -9.30 8.48
N PHE A 66 -5.88 -9.43 7.29
CA PHE A 66 -7.29 -9.76 7.11
C PHE A 66 -7.81 -10.86 8.07
N PRO A 67 -9.06 -10.73 8.55
CA PRO A 67 -9.64 -11.70 9.46
C PRO A 67 -9.91 -13.04 8.75
N GLY A 68 -9.72 -14.14 9.47
CA GLY A 68 -10.07 -15.48 8.99
C GLY A 68 -9.27 -16.58 9.67
N ARG A 69 -9.46 -17.81 9.20
CA ARG A 69 -9.01 -19.04 9.88
C ARG A 69 -7.74 -19.61 9.27
N ASN A 70 -7.62 -19.66 7.96
CA ASN A 70 -6.51 -20.29 7.27
C ASN A 70 -5.59 -19.21 6.72
N CYS A 71 -4.30 -19.32 7.01
CA CYS A 71 -3.26 -18.44 6.52
C CYS A 71 -2.48 -19.14 5.42
N LEU A 72 -2.48 -18.56 4.23
CA LEU A 72 -1.69 -19.01 3.09
C LEU A 72 -0.57 -18.00 2.86
N ILE A 73 0.68 -18.47 2.84
CA ILE A 73 1.86 -17.66 2.56
C ILE A 73 2.32 -17.92 1.13
N PHE A 74 2.32 -16.85 0.33
CA PHE A 74 2.68 -16.88 -1.08
C PHE A 74 4.05 -16.27 -1.32
N SER A 75 4.78 -16.89 -2.25
CA SER A 75 6.09 -16.47 -2.72
C SER A 75 6.09 -15.00 -3.13
N ARG A 76 7.10 -14.25 -2.69
CA ARG A 76 7.30 -12.87 -3.16
C ARG A 76 7.59 -12.79 -4.66
N ASN A 77 7.91 -13.90 -5.34
CA ASN A 77 8.07 -13.93 -6.80
C ASN A 77 6.83 -13.49 -7.57
N LEU A 78 5.63 -13.56 -6.99
CA LEU A 78 4.42 -12.96 -7.57
C LEU A 78 4.57 -11.46 -7.85
N LEU A 79 5.38 -10.73 -7.06
CA LEU A 79 5.61 -9.30 -7.22
C LEU A 79 6.48 -8.96 -8.44
N LYS A 80 7.03 -9.97 -9.14
CA LYS A 80 7.70 -9.76 -10.43
C LYS A 80 6.70 -9.58 -11.59
N GLN A 81 5.41 -9.83 -11.37
CA GLN A 81 4.36 -9.62 -12.37
C GLN A 81 3.95 -8.14 -12.44
N PHE A 82 3.25 -7.75 -13.50
CA PHE A 82 2.75 -6.38 -13.67
C PHE A 82 1.27 -6.19 -13.35
N ASN A 83 0.52 -7.27 -13.10
CA ASN A 83 -0.93 -7.27 -13.03
C ASN A 83 -1.49 -7.04 -11.61
N TYR A 84 -0.85 -6.19 -10.81
CA TYR A 84 -1.31 -5.85 -9.47
C TYR A 84 -1.17 -4.35 -9.18
N HIS A 85 -1.77 -3.92 -8.07
CA HIS A 85 -1.43 -2.69 -7.39
C HIS A 85 -1.35 -2.93 -5.87
N ILE A 86 -0.80 -1.96 -5.14
CA ILE A 86 -0.64 -2.00 -3.69
C ILE A 86 -1.28 -0.76 -3.09
N ASN A 87 -2.19 -0.95 -2.16
CA ASN A 87 -2.63 0.06 -1.22
C ASN A 87 -1.84 -0.10 0.08
N VAL A 88 -1.15 0.93 0.55
CA VAL A 88 -0.35 0.88 1.79
C VAL A 88 -1.18 1.11 3.06
N SER A 89 -2.49 1.27 2.90
CA SER A 89 -3.51 1.40 3.94
C SER A 89 -4.83 0.90 3.35
N ASP A 90 -5.71 0.34 4.17
CA ASP A 90 -6.94 -0.28 3.70
C ASP A 90 -7.86 0.77 3.07
N ASN A 91 -8.17 0.54 1.82
CA ASN A 91 -9.13 1.30 1.05
C ASN A 91 -9.94 0.38 0.13
N ASN A 92 -10.23 -0.83 0.59
CA ASN A 92 -10.96 -1.85 -0.15
C ASN A 92 -10.36 -2.13 -1.56
N GLY A 93 -9.05 -1.98 -1.73
CA GLY A 93 -8.37 -2.10 -3.02
C GLY A 93 -8.62 -0.95 -4.01
N PHE A 94 -9.28 0.14 -3.64
CA PHE A 94 -9.53 1.24 -4.56
C PHE A 94 -8.29 2.11 -4.80
N ILE A 95 -8.07 2.45 -6.07
CA ILE A 95 -6.90 3.21 -6.53
C ILE A 95 -7.07 4.69 -6.21
N THR A 96 -6.11 5.26 -5.49
CA THR A 96 -6.11 6.67 -5.09
C THR A 96 -4.72 7.29 -5.17
N GLU A 97 -4.66 8.60 -5.40
CA GLU A 97 -3.41 9.32 -5.66
C GLU A 97 -2.39 9.31 -4.51
N ASN A 98 -2.82 9.05 -3.27
CA ASN A 98 -1.96 9.14 -2.08
C ASN A 98 -1.76 7.81 -1.34
N ASN A 99 -2.46 6.74 -1.73
CA ASN A 99 -2.41 5.45 -1.06
C ASN A 99 -1.90 4.33 -1.98
N THR A 100 -2.02 4.49 -3.29
CA THR A 100 -1.80 3.41 -4.25
C THR A 100 -0.42 3.47 -4.89
N TYR A 101 0.16 2.30 -5.06
CA TYR A 101 1.43 2.03 -5.69
C TYR A 101 1.27 0.87 -6.67
N PHE A 102 2.24 0.71 -7.54
CA PHE A 102 2.26 -0.17 -8.69
C PHE A 102 3.57 -0.94 -8.74
N PRO A 103 3.68 -1.96 -9.60
CA PRO A 103 4.92 -2.73 -9.72
C PRO A 103 6.16 -1.87 -9.99
N TRP A 104 6.04 -0.81 -10.81
CA TRP A 104 7.15 0.08 -11.15
C TRP A 104 7.59 1.04 -10.02
N ASN A 105 6.87 1.12 -8.90
CA ASN A 105 7.27 1.89 -7.72
C ASN A 105 7.11 1.09 -6.42
N LEU A 106 7.30 -0.23 -6.48
CA LEU A 106 7.24 -1.15 -5.34
C LEU A 106 8.11 -0.72 -4.16
N LYS A 107 9.33 -0.22 -4.43
CA LYS A 107 10.23 0.29 -3.38
C LYS A 107 9.61 1.42 -2.57
N ASP A 108 8.92 2.35 -3.22
CA ASP A 108 8.27 3.46 -2.52
C ASP A 108 7.10 2.97 -1.66
N ALA A 109 6.39 1.92 -2.11
CA ALA A 109 5.34 1.27 -1.32
C ALA A 109 5.91 0.67 -0.03
N VAL A 110 7.04 -0.05 -0.13
CA VAL A 110 7.75 -0.64 1.03
C VAL A 110 8.25 0.44 1.99
N GLU A 111 8.84 1.52 1.47
CA GLU A 111 9.24 2.66 2.31
C GLU A 111 8.04 3.26 3.05
N LYS A 112 6.88 3.32 2.40
CA LYS A 112 5.66 3.86 3.00
C LYS A 112 5.06 2.92 4.05
N ILE A 113 5.07 1.60 3.82
CA ILE A 113 4.68 0.59 4.82
C ILE A 113 5.57 0.69 6.07
N LYS A 114 6.88 0.88 5.90
CA LYS A 114 7.82 1.15 7.00
C LYS A 114 7.52 2.45 7.75
N GLU A 115 7.05 3.50 7.07
CA GLU A 115 6.59 4.71 7.74
C GLU A 115 5.32 4.42 8.56
N ASN A 116 4.38 3.66 8.00
CA ASN A 116 3.10 3.33 8.63
C ASN A 116 3.27 2.39 9.84
N SER A 117 4.20 1.44 9.81
CA SER A 117 4.45 0.52 10.93
C SER A 117 4.94 1.20 12.21
N LYS A 118 5.38 2.47 12.12
CA LYS A 118 5.78 3.30 13.26
C LYS A 118 4.62 4.09 13.87
N ILE A 119 3.45 4.07 13.24
CA ILE A 119 2.26 4.73 13.77
C ILE A 119 1.81 3.90 14.99
N PRO A 120 1.68 4.51 16.17
CA PRO A 120 1.19 3.79 17.35
C PRO A 120 -0.19 3.23 17.06
N SER A 121 -0.41 1.95 17.39
CA SER A 121 -1.74 1.37 17.40
C SER A 121 -2.54 1.99 18.55
N SER A 122 -3.23 3.11 18.31
CA SER A 122 -4.24 3.60 19.23
C SER A 122 -5.57 2.86 19.00
N GLU A 123 -6.38 2.70 20.04
CA GLU A 123 -7.67 1.99 20.01
C GLU A 123 -8.75 2.63 19.11
N THR A 124 -8.49 3.77 18.49
CA THR A 124 -9.45 4.38 17.55
C THR A 124 -9.37 3.70 16.18
N GLU A 125 -10.51 3.19 15.68
CA GLU A 125 -10.68 2.59 14.34
C GLU A 125 -10.10 3.43 13.20
N LEU A 126 -10.01 4.76 13.38
CA LEU A 126 -9.41 5.69 12.43
C LEU A 126 -7.89 5.49 12.20
N ILE A 127 -7.19 4.67 12.99
CA ILE A 127 -5.76 4.40 12.82
C ILE A 127 -5.48 2.96 12.38
N SER A 128 -6.41 2.02 12.57
CA SER A 128 -6.19 0.61 12.20
C SER A 128 -6.02 0.40 10.70
N TYR A 129 -6.76 1.14 9.86
CA TYR A 129 -6.64 0.99 8.40
C TYR A 129 -5.25 1.38 7.86
N HIS A 130 -4.47 2.20 8.57
CA HIS A 130 -3.08 2.51 8.17
C HIS A 130 -2.13 1.32 8.28
N LEU A 131 -2.51 0.32 9.08
CA LEU A 131 -1.74 -0.90 9.32
C LEU A 131 -2.30 -2.10 8.55
N MET A 132 -3.17 -1.87 7.55
CA MET A 132 -3.82 -2.90 6.75
C MET A 132 -3.49 -2.66 5.27
N ASN A 133 -2.30 -3.05 4.82
CA ASN A 133 -1.94 -2.93 3.42
C ASN A 133 -2.61 -4.04 2.57
N GLU A 134 -2.88 -3.71 1.31
CA GLU A 134 -3.59 -4.56 0.36
C GLU A 134 -2.80 -4.64 -0.94
N VAL A 135 -2.32 -5.83 -1.30
CA VAL A 135 -1.84 -6.14 -2.64
C VAL A 135 -2.96 -6.81 -3.40
N VAL A 136 -3.40 -6.20 -4.50
CA VAL A 136 -4.56 -6.66 -5.26
C VAL A 136 -4.09 -7.12 -6.63
N PHE A 137 -4.12 -8.44 -6.86
CA PHE A 137 -3.86 -9.04 -8.17
C PHE A 137 -5.16 -9.09 -8.98
N HIS A 138 -5.13 -8.67 -10.23
CA HIS A 138 -6.34 -8.55 -11.06
C HIS A 138 -6.72 -9.84 -11.81
N ASP A 139 -5.91 -10.89 -11.68
CA ASP A 139 -6.12 -12.20 -12.30
C ASP A 139 -6.04 -13.31 -11.24
N PRO A 140 -6.50 -14.52 -11.57
CA PRO A 140 -6.31 -15.66 -10.68
C PRO A 140 -4.83 -15.88 -10.33
N VAL A 141 -4.58 -16.21 -9.06
CA VAL A 141 -3.24 -16.49 -8.54
C VAL A 141 -3.08 -17.99 -8.34
N PRO A 142 -2.20 -18.68 -9.09
CA PRO A 142 -1.99 -20.12 -8.96
C PRO A 142 -1.54 -20.53 -7.55
N MET A 143 -2.05 -21.65 -7.06
CA MET A 143 -1.64 -22.21 -5.76
C MET A 143 -0.19 -22.72 -5.77
N GLU A 144 0.43 -22.90 -6.93
CA GLU A 144 1.86 -23.21 -7.08
C GLU A 144 2.76 -22.15 -6.42
N TYR A 145 2.28 -20.89 -6.33
CA TYR A 145 2.97 -19.83 -5.59
C TYR A 145 2.85 -19.92 -4.07
N CYS A 146 1.96 -20.76 -3.54
CA CYS A 146 1.77 -20.95 -2.11
C CYS A 146 2.94 -21.77 -1.55
N CYS A 147 3.77 -21.14 -0.73
CA CYS A 147 4.96 -21.76 -0.14
C CYS A 147 4.64 -22.51 1.15
N SER A 148 3.63 -22.06 1.89
CA SER A 148 3.23 -22.64 3.16
C SER A 148 1.82 -22.22 3.52
N ASP A 149 1.16 -23.01 4.36
CA ASP A 149 -0.10 -22.66 4.98
C ASP A 149 -0.23 -23.25 6.37
N PHE A 150 -1.11 -22.65 7.17
CA PHE A 150 -1.47 -23.17 8.48
C PHE A 150 -2.80 -22.59 8.94
N GLU A 151 -3.40 -23.27 9.93
CA GLU A 151 -4.59 -22.79 10.59
C GLU A 151 -4.23 -21.79 11.72
N LYS A 152 -4.77 -20.57 11.66
CA LYS A 152 -4.72 -19.61 12.76
C LYS A 152 -5.64 -20.08 13.88
N SER A 153 -5.12 -20.88 14.82
CA SER A 153 -5.85 -21.19 16.04
C SER A 153 -5.88 -19.97 16.98
N LYS A 154 -6.97 -19.79 17.73
CA LYS A 154 -7.06 -18.73 18.75
C LYS A 154 -5.96 -18.87 19.82
N ASN A 155 -5.47 -20.08 20.05
CA ASN A 155 -4.40 -20.37 21.00
C ASN A 155 -3.06 -19.82 20.50
N ILE A 156 -2.73 -20.04 19.22
CA ILE A 156 -1.51 -19.50 18.60
C ILE A 156 -1.44 -17.97 18.72
N ILE A 157 -2.56 -17.27 18.49
CA ILE A 157 -2.60 -15.80 18.56
C ILE A 157 -2.43 -15.31 20.01
N ARG A 158 -3.08 -15.98 20.97
CA ARG A 158 -3.00 -15.64 22.40
C ARG A 158 -1.62 -15.91 23.00
N GLU A 159 -0.97 -16.99 22.59
CA GLU A 159 0.32 -17.44 23.12
C GLU A 159 1.49 -16.70 22.51
N THR A 160 1.45 -16.44 21.20
CA THR A 160 2.58 -15.81 20.51
C THR A 160 2.50 -14.30 20.60
N GLY A 161 1.32 -13.68 20.48
CA GLY A 161 1.13 -12.23 20.27
C GLY A 161 0.81 -11.92 18.81
N ARG A 162 0.48 -10.65 18.49
CA ARG A 162 0.10 -10.25 17.12
C ARG A 162 1.18 -10.69 16.12
N ASN A 163 0.77 -11.52 15.15
CA ASN A 163 1.57 -12.02 14.03
C ASN A 163 2.91 -12.72 14.33
N ARG A 164 3.28 -13.00 15.58
CA ARG A 164 4.56 -13.65 15.91
C ARG A 164 4.67 -15.11 15.45
N TYR A 165 3.54 -15.70 15.03
CA TYR A 165 3.46 -17.01 14.40
C TYR A 165 3.88 -16.98 12.92
N LEU A 166 4.09 -15.80 12.34
CA LEU A 166 4.50 -15.63 10.96
C LEU A 166 6.03 -15.81 10.82
N PRO A 167 6.50 -16.47 9.74
CA PRO A 167 7.93 -16.57 9.43
C PRO A 167 8.60 -15.19 9.31
N ASP A 168 9.77 -15.01 9.92
CA ASP A 168 10.54 -13.76 9.87
C ASP A 168 11.65 -13.77 8.82
N TYR A 169 11.46 -14.55 7.75
CA TYR A 169 12.40 -14.70 6.64
C TYR A 169 11.67 -14.66 5.29
N GLN A 170 12.43 -14.44 4.22
CA GLN A 170 11.89 -14.39 2.85
C GLN A 170 11.38 -15.76 2.42
N MET A 171 10.18 -15.80 1.85
CA MET A 171 9.64 -17.02 1.23
C MET A 171 9.56 -16.83 -0.28
N GLU A 172 10.29 -17.69 -0.97
CA GLU A 172 10.38 -17.77 -2.42
C GLU A 172 10.29 -19.23 -2.84
N ASN A 173 9.86 -19.44 -4.08
CA ASN A 173 9.81 -20.73 -4.75
C ASN A 173 10.32 -20.56 -6.19
N ASP A 174 10.49 -21.65 -6.93
CA ASP A 174 11.06 -21.57 -8.29
C ASP A 174 10.03 -21.21 -9.39
N GLU A 175 8.82 -20.82 -8.99
CA GLU A 175 7.75 -20.48 -9.93
C GLU A 175 8.04 -19.19 -10.69
N LYS A 176 7.91 -19.28 -12.02
CA LYS A 176 8.22 -18.16 -12.92
C LYS A 176 7.05 -17.19 -13.01
N PRO A 177 7.28 -15.88 -12.83
CA PRO A 177 6.22 -14.88 -12.92
C PRO A 177 5.55 -14.90 -14.29
N ASN A 178 4.23 -14.78 -14.30
CA ASN A 178 3.49 -14.65 -15.55
C ASN A 178 3.54 -13.19 -16.07
N MET A 179 4.49 -12.94 -16.97
CA MET A 179 4.70 -11.62 -17.58
C MET A 179 3.72 -11.27 -18.69
N SER A 180 2.84 -12.20 -19.10
CA SER A 180 1.85 -11.93 -20.17
C SER A 180 0.57 -11.28 -19.65
N LEU A 181 0.37 -11.21 -18.33
CA LEU A 181 -0.83 -10.65 -17.72
C LEU A 181 -0.79 -9.12 -17.79
N LEU A 182 -1.84 -8.54 -18.36
CA LEU A 182 -2.00 -7.09 -18.45
C LEU A 182 -2.73 -6.58 -17.20
N PRO A 183 -2.31 -5.45 -16.61
CA PRO A 183 -2.99 -4.90 -15.46
C PRO A 183 -4.38 -4.33 -15.79
N PHE A 184 -5.23 -4.27 -14.79
CA PHE A 184 -6.52 -3.58 -14.84
C PHE A 184 -6.57 -2.56 -13.71
N TYR A 185 -6.69 -1.28 -14.06
CA TYR A 185 -6.70 -0.17 -13.09
C TYR A 185 -7.90 0.77 -13.27
N CYS A 186 -8.69 0.60 -14.33
CA CYS A 186 -9.86 1.45 -14.58
C CYS A 186 -11.06 0.99 -13.74
N TYR A 187 -11.02 1.30 -12.45
CA TYR A 187 -12.11 1.08 -11.49
C TYR A 187 -12.26 2.33 -10.63
N ALA A 188 -13.47 2.91 -10.60
CA ALA A 188 -13.78 4.07 -9.78
C ALA A 188 -15.08 3.80 -9.00
N PRO A 189 -15.02 3.58 -7.68
CA PRO A 189 -16.22 3.46 -6.87
C PRO A 189 -16.85 4.84 -6.64
N LYS A 190 -18.11 4.84 -6.19
CA LYS A 190 -18.73 6.03 -5.62
C LYS A 190 -18.04 6.38 -4.29
N GLU A 191 -17.98 7.67 -3.95
CA GLU A 191 -17.26 8.14 -2.75
C GLU A 191 -17.72 7.50 -1.44
N GLU A 192 -19.00 7.16 -1.34
CA GLU A 192 -19.60 6.49 -0.18
C GLU A 192 -18.95 5.15 0.18
N ASN A 193 -18.24 4.53 -0.77
CA ASN A 193 -17.55 3.26 -0.59
C ASN A 193 -16.04 3.43 -0.29
N ASN A 194 -15.52 4.66 -0.36
CA ASN A 194 -14.10 4.96 -0.15
C ASN A 194 -13.81 5.37 1.30
N ARG A 195 -12.77 4.77 1.88
CA ARG A 195 -12.20 5.27 3.14
C ARG A 195 -11.28 6.46 2.91
N LEU A 196 -10.64 6.51 1.73
CA LEU A 196 -9.74 7.56 1.30
C LEU A 196 -10.23 8.20 -0.01
N ASN A 197 -10.39 9.52 0.01
CA ASN A 197 -10.87 10.27 -1.15
C ASN A 197 -9.73 10.81 -2.02
N SER A 198 -9.93 10.77 -3.34
CA SER A 198 -9.04 11.40 -4.31
C SER A 198 -9.57 12.75 -4.79
N SER A 199 -8.65 13.66 -5.12
CA SER A 199 -8.99 14.99 -5.64
C SER A 199 -9.72 14.93 -6.99
N GLU A 200 -10.49 15.97 -7.31
CA GLU A 200 -11.09 16.14 -8.64
C GLU A 200 -10.03 16.11 -9.76
N ASN A 201 -8.86 16.71 -9.52
CA ASN A 201 -7.76 16.71 -10.48
C ASN A 201 -7.23 15.30 -10.76
N PHE A 202 -7.20 14.42 -9.75
CA PHE A 202 -6.87 13.02 -9.96
C PHE A 202 -7.90 12.35 -10.86
N PHE A 203 -9.20 12.53 -10.61
CA PHE A 203 -10.24 11.96 -11.47
C PHE A 203 -10.18 12.48 -12.92
N LYS A 204 -9.88 13.77 -13.13
CA LYS A 204 -9.65 14.31 -14.49
C LYS A 204 -8.48 13.62 -15.19
N LYS A 205 -7.42 13.30 -14.46
CA LYS A 205 -6.28 12.54 -15.00
C LYS A 205 -6.66 11.08 -15.28
N MET A 206 -7.43 10.44 -14.40
CA MET A 206 -7.97 9.09 -14.59
C MET A 206 -8.95 9.00 -15.77
N ALA A 207 -9.71 10.06 -16.05
CA ALA A 207 -10.57 10.13 -17.23
C ALA A 207 -9.75 9.97 -18.51
N ASN A 208 -8.63 10.71 -18.64
CA ASN A 208 -7.74 10.58 -19.80
C ASN A 208 -7.16 9.15 -19.90
N PHE A 209 -6.78 8.55 -18.77
CA PHE A 209 -6.31 7.16 -18.71
C PHE A 209 -7.35 6.14 -19.23
N CYS A 210 -8.64 6.35 -18.89
CA CYS A 210 -9.75 5.51 -19.33
C CYS A 210 -10.39 5.96 -20.66
N ASN A 211 -9.75 6.88 -21.41
CA ASN A 211 -10.25 7.46 -22.66
C ASN A 211 -11.66 8.07 -22.51
N ILE A 212 -11.86 8.87 -21.46
CA ILE A 212 -13.08 9.62 -21.13
C ILE A 212 -12.74 11.11 -21.20
N ASP A 213 -13.73 11.96 -21.52
CA ASP A 213 -13.55 13.40 -21.53
C ASP A 213 -13.22 13.92 -20.11
N SER A 214 -12.03 14.48 -19.94
CA SER A 214 -11.54 15.02 -18.65
C SER A 214 -12.10 16.40 -18.30
N LYS A 215 -12.92 17.00 -19.17
CA LYS A 215 -13.65 18.26 -18.88
C LYS A 215 -14.93 18.03 -18.08
N LEU A 216 -15.41 16.79 -18.01
CA LEU A 216 -16.57 16.40 -17.22
C LEU A 216 -16.35 16.66 -15.72
N LEU A 217 -17.45 16.76 -14.98
CA LEU A 217 -17.41 16.81 -13.51
C LEU A 217 -16.97 15.46 -12.95
N LYS A 218 -16.48 15.47 -11.71
CA LYS A 218 -15.96 14.26 -11.03
C LYS A 218 -16.97 13.10 -11.05
N ASP A 219 -18.22 13.36 -10.67
CA ASP A 219 -19.24 12.31 -10.59
C ASP A 219 -19.58 11.74 -11.97
N GLU A 220 -19.66 12.59 -12.98
CA GLU A 220 -19.84 12.18 -14.38
C GLU A 220 -18.67 11.31 -14.87
N ILE A 221 -17.43 11.66 -14.50
CA ILE A 221 -16.25 10.85 -14.80
C ILE A 221 -16.37 9.46 -14.15
N ILE A 222 -16.74 9.40 -12.87
CA ILE A 222 -16.91 8.14 -12.14
C ILE A 222 -17.96 7.27 -12.82
N GLU A 223 -19.12 7.83 -13.17
CA GLU A 223 -20.18 7.11 -13.88
C GLU A 223 -19.69 6.58 -15.24
N LYS A 224 -18.97 7.40 -16.02
CA LYS A 224 -18.41 6.98 -17.32
C LYS A 224 -17.36 5.88 -17.19
N ILE A 225 -16.56 5.89 -16.10
CA ILE A 225 -15.63 4.80 -15.79
C ILE A 225 -16.42 3.51 -15.48
N GLN A 226 -17.44 3.61 -14.64
CA GLN A 226 -18.30 2.47 -14.28
C GLN A 226 -19.06 1.89 -15.48
N GLU A 227 -19.48 2.72 -16.44
CA GLU A 227 -20.08 2.26 -17.70
C GLU A 227 -19.10 1.44 -18.55
N LYS A 228 -17.81 1.82 -18.56
CA LYS A 228 -16.76 1.20 -19.38
C LYS A 228 -16.08 0.01 -18.73
N ILE A 229 -16.32 -0.25 -17.44
CA ILE A 229 -15.55 -1.19 -16.63
C ILE A 229 -15.44 -2.60 -17.25
N ASN A 230 -16.56 -3.19 -17.65
CA ASN A 230 -16.62 -4.54 -18.22
C ASN A 230 -15.86 -4.63 -19.55
N TYR A 231 -15.98 -3.57 -20.37
CA TYR A 231 -15.27 -3.49 -21.63
C TYR A 231 -13.76 -3.40 -21.39
N LEU A 232 -13.31 -2.49 -20.52
CA LEU A 232 -11.88 -2.28 -20.25
C LEU A 232 -11.25 -3.45 -19.50
N TYR A 233 -11.99 -4.15 -18.64
CA TYR A 233 -11.53 -5.37 -17.99
C TYR A 233 -11.24 -6.49 -19.00
N SER A 234 -12.07 -6.62 -20.03
CA SER A 234 -11.88 -7.59 -21.11
C SER A 234 -10.89 -7.11 -22.18
N ASN A 235 -10.60 -5.81 -22.23
CA ASN A 235 -9.75 -5.16 -23.24
C ASN A 235 -8.66 -4.33 -22.55
N ARG A 236 -7.90 -4.95 -21.64
CA ARG A 236 -6.94 -4.26 -20.76
C ARG A 236 -5.86 -3.47 -21.52
N ASN A 237 -5.51 -3.93 -22.71
CA ASN A 237 -4.59 -3.25 -23.64
C ASN A 237 -5.11 -1.90 -24.18
N LYS A 238 -6.40 -1.58 -23.98
CA LYS A 238 -7.00 -0.28 -24.35
C LYS A 238 -6.86 0.78 -23.26
N GLN A 239 -6.40 0.40 -22.06
CA GLN A 239 -6.07 1.35 -20.99
C GLN A 239 -4.75 2.06 -21.32
N ASN A 240 -4.67 3.36 -21.10
CA ASN A 240 -3.46 4.13 -21.40
C ASN A 240 -2.47 4.11 -20.23
N ILE A 241 -1.79 2.98 -20.00
CA ILE A 241 -0.88 2.78 -18.84
C ILE A 241 0.19 3.87 -18.76
N GLU A 242 0.70 4.37 -19.88
CA GLU A 242 1.72 5.45 -19.91
C GLU A 242 1.23 6.73 -19.23
N ILE A 243 -0.05 7.07 -19.38
CA ILE A 243 -0.66 8.20 -18.66
C ILE A 243 -0.64 7.92 -17.16
N LEU A 244 -0.99 6.70 -16.73
CA LEU A 244 -1.01 6.35 -15.32
C LEU A 244 0.38 6.41 -14.68
N GLU A 245 1.38 5.85 -15.35
CA GLU A 245 2.78 5.94 -14.93
C GLU A 245 3.21 7.41 -14.76
N LYS A 246 2.86 8.28 -15.72
CA LYS A 246 3.15 9.71 -15.64
C LYS A 246 2.46 10.38 -14.45
N ILE A 247 1.18 10.08 -14.20
CA ILE A 247 0.43 10.62 -13.05
C ILE A 247 1.19 10.33 -11.75
N TYR A 248 1.59 9.07 -11.53
CA TYR A 248 2.22 8.67 -10.28
C TYR A 248 3.69 9.07 -10.18
N LYS A 249 4.40 9.19 -11.31
CA LYS A 249 5.73 9.79 -11.35
C LYS A 249 5.71 11.26 -10.94
N ASP A 250 4.77 12.04 -11.48
CA ASP A 250 4.61 13.46 -11.14
C ASP A 250 4.27 13.66 -9.65
N LEU A 251 3.37 12.81 -9.12
CA LEU A 251 3.00 12.81 -7.69
C LEU A 251 4.21 12.49 -6.80
N TYR A 252 5.00 11.49 -7.18
CA TYR A 252 6.21 11.13 -6.45
C TYR A 252 7.23 12.28 -6.40
N GLU A 253 7.52 12.90 -7.55
CA GLU A 253 8.45 14.02 -7.63
C GLU A 253 7.99 15.22 -6.80
N TYR A 254 6.68 15.51 -6.83
CA TYR A 254 6.08 16.56 -6.01
C TYR A 254 6.26 16.28 -4.51
N ASN A 255 5.96 15.06 -4.06
CA ASN A 255 6.09 14.64 -2.66
C ASN A 255 7.54 14.65 -2.17
N LYS A 256 8.50 14.28 -3.03
CA LYS A 256 9.92 14.34 -2.70
C LYS A 256 10.41 15.79 -2.52
N LYS A 257 9.95 16.71 -3.37
CA LYS A 257 10.26 18.15 -3.26
C LYS A 257 9.65 18.74 -1.99
N SER A 258 8.38 18.43 -1.68
CA SER A 258 7.69 18.94 -0.49
C SER A 258 8.35 18.45 0.82
N LYS A 259 8.73 17.17 0.92
CA LYS A 259 9.48 16.61 2.07
C LYS A 259 10.83 17.32 2.27
N LYS A 260 11.57 17.64 1.19
CA LYS A 260 12.82 18.42 1.26
C LYS A 260 12.59 19.84 1.80
N VAL A 261 11.55 20.52 1.35
CA VAL A 261 11.18 21.87 1.84
C VAL A 261 10.76 21.84 3.31
N MET A 262 10.01 20.82 3.74
CA MET A 262 9.65 20.68 5.16
C MET A 262 10.86 20.40 6.05
N LYS A 263 11.78 19.52 5.61
CA LYS A 263 13.05 19.27 6.34
C LYS A 263 13.88 20.55 6.46
N SER A 264 14.00 21.35 5.39
CA SER A 264 14.75 22.61 5.43
C SER A 264 14.11 23.65 6.36
N LYS A 265 12.77 23.76 6.36
CA LYS A 265 12.03 24.61 7.31
C LYS A 265 12.20 24.16 8.77
N LYS A 266 12.19 22.85 9.05
CA LYS A 266 12.41 22.30 10.41
C LYS A 266 13.83 22.59 10.90
N VAL A 267 14.84 22.45 10.03
CA VAL A 267 16.24 22.82 10.30
C VAL A 267 16.41 24.33 10.51
N MET A 268 15.71 25.17 9.76
CA MET A 268 15.73 26.62 9.99
C MET A 268 15.11 27.00 11.34
N LYS A 269 13.98 26.37 11.72
CA LYS A 269 13.34 26.60 13.03
C LYS A 269 14.26 26.17 14.19
N SER A 270 14.92 25.01 14.10
CA SER A 270 15.86 24.56 15.14
C SER A 270 17.10 25.46 15.24
N LYS A 271 17.66 25.92 14.10
CA LYS A 271 18.76 26.90 14.09
C LYS A 271 18.36 28.25 14.70
N ARG A 272 17.12 28.71 14.49
CA ARG A 272 16.59 29.93 15.14
C ARG A 272 16.43 29.76 16.65
N LEU A 273 15.95 28.61 17.11
CA LEU A 273 15.87 28.28 18.55
C LEU A 273 17.25 28.23 19.23
N ILE A 274 18.24 27.63 18.57
CA ILE A 274 19.61 27.57 19.10
C ILE A 274 20.22 28.98 19.17
N LYS A 275 19.96 29.84 18.18
CA LYS A 275 20.40 31.25 18.21
C LYS A 275 19.73 32.04 19.34
N SER A 276 18.43 31.88 19.60
CA SER A 276 17.75 32.58 20.69
C SER A 276 18.19 32.09 22.07
N GLN A 277 18.49 30.80 22.23
CA GLN A 277 19.05 30.26 23.46
C GLN A 277 20.48 30.78 23.72
N LYS A 278 21.30 30.92 22.67
CA LYS A 278 22.64 31.54 22.77
C LYS A 278 22.57 33.03 23.11
N SER A 279 21.65 33.80 22.53
CA SER A 279 21.49 35.22 22.88
C SER A 279 21.00 35.42 24.32
N ASN A 280 20.08 34.57 24.80
CA ASN A 280 19.60 34.61 26.19
C ASN A 280 20.69 34.23 27.20
N ARG A 281 21.58 33.29 26.87
CA ARG A 281 22.76 33.00 27.71
C ARG A 281 23.74 34.17 27.73
N HIS A 282 23.94 34.85 26.62
CA HIS A 282 24.83 36.01 26.57
C HIS A 282 24.28 37.20 27.36
N MET A 283 22.97 37.49 27.29
CA MET A 283 22.33 38.52 28.12
C MET A 283 22.40 38.20 29.63
N LYS A 284 22.24 36.93 30.03
CA LYS A 284 22.43 36.52 31.43
C LYS A 284 23.88 36.71 31.89
N SER A 285 24.87 36.39 31.05
CA SER A 285 26.28 36.62 31.38
C SER A 285 26.64 38.11 31.54
N GLN A 286 26.07 38.99 30.70
CA GLN A 286 26.30 40.44 30.81
C GLN A 286 25.62 41.07 32.05
N ARG A 287 24.48 40.51 32.50
CA ARG A 287 23.84 40.94 33.76
C ARG A 287 24.66 40.55 35.00
N LEU A 288 25.26 39.35 35.01
CA LEU A 288 26.16 38.89 36.08
C LEU A 288 27.46 39.71 36.17
N ILE A 289 27.99 40.18 35.04
CA ILE A 289 29.17 41.05 35.02
C ILE A 289 28.85 42.46 35.54
N LYS A 290 27.62 42.96 35.31
CA LYS A 290 27.17 44.26 35.85
C LYS A 290 26.85 44.23 37.34
N SER A 291 26.37 43.11 37.89
CA SER A 291 26.10 42.99 39.34
C SER A 291 27.36 42.91 40.20
N ASN A 292 28.49 42.44 39.64
CA ASN A 292 29.78 42.38 40.35
C ASN A 292 30.57 43.70 40.34
N ARG A 293 30.08 44.77 39.67
CA ARG A 293 30.70 46.10 39.70
C ARG A 293 30.15 47.03 40.80
N PHE A 294 29.15 46.59 41.57
CA PHE A 294 28.55 47.36 42.66
C PHE A 294 29.01 46.93 44.06
N ILE A 295 30.02 46.05 44.14
CA ILE A 295 30.69 45.70 45.40
C ILE A 295 32.14 46.17 45.28
N ARG A 296 32.35 47.46 45.54
CA ARG A 296 33.63 48.04 45.98
C ARG A 296 33.37 49.43 46.55
#